data_AF-A0A952KLD6-F1
#
_entry.id   AF-A0A952KLD6-F1
#
_cell.length_a   1.000
_cell.length_b   1.000
_cell.length_c   1.000
_cell.angle_alpha   90.00
_cell.angle_beta   90.00
_cell.angle_gamma   90.00
#
_symmetry.space_group_name_H-M   'P 1'
#
loop_
_entity.id
_entity.type
_entity.pdbx_description
1 polymer ?
#
loop_
_entity_poly.entity_id
_entity_poly.type
_entity_poly.pdbx_seq_one_letter_code
_entity_poly.pdbx_strand_id
1 'polypeptide(L)'
;MIERNWQQLIRPEKPQVEAGSDPSRKMRLIAEPLERGFGVTLGNALRRVLLSSLQGAAVTSVQIDGVVHEFSSIEGVREDVVDIILNIKQLAL
;
A
#
# COMPACT_ATOMS: atom_id res chain seq x y z
N MET A 1 -28.79 21.02 -26.39
CA MET A 1 -27.50 21.75 -26.29
C MET A 1 -26.62 21.23 -25.14
N ILE A 2 -26.70 19.95 -24.75
CA ILE A 2 -25.96 19.38 -23.59
C ILE A 2 -24.94 18.29 -24.03
N GLU A 3 -24.88 17.93 -25.31
CA GLU A 3 -24.07 16.79 -25.77
C GLU A 3 -22.59 17.10 -26.05
N ARG A 4 -22.17 18.37 -26.02
CA ARG A 4 -20.82 18.77 -26.48
C ARG A 4 -19.74 18.80 -25.40
N ASN A 5 -20.09 18.60 -24.13
CA ASN A 5 -19.17 18.86 -23.00
C ASN A 5 -18.25 17.67 -22.64
N TRP A 6 -18.59 16.44 -23.02
CA TRP A 6 -17.78 15.26 -22.67
C TRP A 6 -16.64 14.97 -23.63
N GLN A 7 -16.65 15.57 -24.84
CA GLN A 7 -15.62 15.36 -25.86
C GLN A 7 -14.35 16.20 -25.63
N GLN A 8 -14.36 17.14 -24.68
CA GLN A 8 -13.27 18.09 -24.42
C GLN A 8 -12.67 17.97 -23.02
N LEU A 9 -12.71 16.78 -22.40
CA LEU A 9 -12.04 16.58 -21.11
C LEU A 9 -10.54 16.81 -21.26
N ILE A 10 -9.97 17.63 -20.39
CA ILE A 10 -8.52 17.75 -20.20
C ILE A 10 -7.98 16.38 -19.86
N ARG A 11 -7.13 15.86 -20.75
CA ARG A 11 -6.39 14.62 -20.51
C ARG A 11 -5.09 14.95 -19.81
N PRO A 12 -4.73 14.24 -18.73
CA PRO A 12 -3.43 14.42 -18.10
C PRO A 12 -2.33 14.07 -19.09
N GLU A 13 -1.24 14.83 -19.04
CA GLU A 13 -0.01 14.47 -19.75
C GLU A 13 0.63 13.25 -19.08
N LYS A 14 1.74 12.76 -19.66
CA LYS A 14 2.47 11.62 -19.09
C LYS A 14 2.84 11.97 -17.63
N PRO A 15 2.40 11.16 -16.64
CA PRO A 15 2.69 11.45 -15.24
C PRO A 15 4.18 11.54 -14.99
N GLN A 16 4.59 12.53 -14.20
CA GLN A 16 5.97 12.68 -13.75
C GLN A 16 6.21 11.77 -12.53
N VAL A 17 7.35 11.10 -12.50
CA VAL A 17 7.74 10.22 -11.40
C VAL A 17 8.99 10.80 -10.75
N GLU A 18 8.88 11.10 -9.47
CA GLU A 18 10.01 11.52 -8.65
C GLU A 18 10.37 10.41 -7.65
N ALA A 19 11.66 10.13 -7.53
CA ALA A 19 12.16 9.18 -6.54
C ALA A 19 11.93 9.73 -5.12
N GLY A 20 11.42 8.89 -4.23
CA GLY A 20 11.34 9.20 -2.81
C GLY A 20 12.69 9.05 -2.11
N SER A 21 12.68 9.22 -0.78
CA SER A 21 13.89 9.05 0.05
C SER A 21 14.51 7.64 -0.04
N ASP A 22 13.68 6.64 -0.29
CA ASP A 22 14.10 5.30 -0.67
C ASP A 22 13.58 5.02 -2.09
N PRO A 23 14.41 5.19 -3.14
CA PRO A 23 13.98 5.05 -4.52
C PRO A 23 13.42 3.66 -4.87
N SER A 24 13.75 2.62 -4.09
CA SER A 24 13.28 1.26 -4.32
C SER A 24 11.87 0.99 -3.77
N ARG A 25 11.46 1.75 -2.73
CA ARG A 25 10.20 1.52 -1.99
C ARG A 25 9.24 2.71 -2.00
N LYS A 26 9.70 3.91 -2.36
CA LYS A 26 8.92 5.14 -2.32
C LYS A 26 9.10 5.94 -3.60
N MET A 27 7.99 6.39 -4.18
CA MET A 27 7.97 7.35 -5.28
C MET A 27 6.83 8.36 -5.10
N ARG A 28 6.97 9.52 -5.74
CA ARG A 28 5.90 10.52 -5.88
C ARG A 28 5.49 10.58 -7.35
N LEU A 29 4.22 10.30 -7.62
CA LEU A 29 3.62 10.39 -8.96
C LEU A 29 2.82 11.69 -9.06
N ILE A 30 3.13 12.53 -10.05
CA ILE A 30 2.45 13.80 -10.31
C ILE A 30 1.73 13.69 -11.65
N ALA A 31 0.40 13.81 -11.63
CA ALA A 31 -0.44 13.77 -12.81
C ALA A 31 -1.22 15.09 -12.94
N GLU A 32 -0.86 15.88 -13.94
CA GLU A 32 -1.47 17.17 -14.27
C GLU A 32 -1.39 17.40 -15.80
N PRO A 33 -2.25 18.25 -16.38
CA PRO A 33 -3.42 18.88 -15.77
C PRO A 33 -4.60 17.91 -15.64
N LEU A 34 -5.45 18.12 -14.63
CA LEU A 34 -6.70 17.38 -14.42
C LEU A 34 -7.88 18.33 -14.35
N GLU A 35 -9.02 17.88 -14.85
CA GLU A 35 -10.29 18.58 -14.68
C GLU A 35 -10.62 18.80 -13.19
N ARG A 36 -11.32 19.90 -12.91
CA ARG A 36 -11.72 20.22 -11.54
C ARG A 36 -12.52 19.05 -10.94
N GLY A 37 -12.06 18.55 -9.80
CA GLY A 37 -12.68 17.42 -9.09
C GLY A 37 -12.17 16.04 -9.51
N PHE A 38 -11.55 15.89 -10.69
CA PHE A 38 -11.03 14.59 -11.15
C PHE A 38 -9.85 14.11 -10.31
N GLY A 39 -9.05 15.01 -9.74
CA GLY A 39 -7.98 14.66 -8.81
C GLY A 39 -8.47 13.85 -7.61
N VAL A 40 -9.62 14.20 -7.02
CA VAL A 40 -10.21 13.47 -5.89
C VAL A 40 -10.78 12.13 -6.35
N THR A 41 -11.49 12.11 -7.49
CA THR A 41 -12.08 10.89 -8.05
C THR A 41 -11.01 9.85 -8.37
N LEU A 42 -9.97 10.24 -9.11
CA LEU A 42 -8.87 9.35 -9.49
C LEU A 42 -8.01 8.99 -8.27
N GLY A 43 -7.65 9.96 -7.43
CA GLY A 43 -6.83 9.74 -6.25
C GLY A 43 -7.46 8.75 -5.26
N ASN A 44 -8.76 8.88 -4.99
CA ASN A 44 -9.48 7.95 -4.13
C ASN A 44 -9.59 6.54 -4.75
N ALA A 45 -9.87 6.46 -6.05
CA ALA A 45 -9.92 5.17 -6.75
C ALA A 45 -8.55 4.47 -6.71
N LEU A 46 -7.47 5.17 -7.08
CA LEU A 46 -6.11 4.62 -7.05
C LEU A 46 -5.70 4.22 -5.63
N ARG A 47 -5.97 5.04 -4.61
CA ARG A 47 -5.69 4.71 -3.22
C ARG A 47 -6.33 3.39 -2.80
N ARG A 48 -7.60 3.16 -3.16
CA ARG A 48 -8.32 1.92 -2.82
C ARG A 48 -7.71 0.71 -3.51
N VAL A 49 -7.40 0.81 -4.80
CA VAL A 49 -6.79 -0.28 -5.57
C VAL A 49 -5.40 -0.62 -5.00
N LEU A 50 -4.57 0.41 -4.77
CA LEU A 50 -3.21 0.23 -4.27
C LEU A 50 -3.16 -0.35 -2.85
N LEU A 51 -4.14 -0.03 -1.98
CA LEU A 51 -4.18 -0.54 -0.61
C LEU A 51 -4.87 -1.90 -0.45
N SER A 52 -5.70 -2.33 -1.40
CA SER A 52 -6.59 -3.47 -1.14
C SER A 52 -6.71 -4.49 -2.28
N SER A 53 -6.14 -4.22 -3.46
CA SER A 53 -6.31 -5.09 -4.64
C SER A 53 -5.00 -5.50 -5.30
N LEU A 54 -3.86 -5.04 -4.78
CA LEU A 54 -2.57 -5.52 -5.25
C LEU A 54 -2.34 -6.95 -4.77
N GLN A 55 -1.88 -7.78 -5.71
CA GLN A 55 -1.44 -9.13 -5.40
C GLN A 55 -0.11 -9.10 -4.67
N GLY A 56 0.05 -9.96 -3.68
CA GLY A 56 1.27 -10.11 -2.91
C GLY A 56 1.21 -11.39 -2.07
N ALA A 57 2.33 -11.71 -1.43
CA ALA A 57 2.43 -12.79 -0.47
C ALA A 57 2.66 -12.21 0.93
N ALA A 58 2.04 -12.81 1.94
CA ALA A 58 2.24 -12.48 3.34
C ALA A 58 2.10 -13.75 4.18
N VAL A 59 2.77 -13.80 5.32
CA VAL A 59 2.63 -14.89 6.28
C VAL A 59 1.23 -14.81 6.92
N THR A 60 0.44 -15.88 6.78
CA THR A 60 -0.93 -15.94 7.31
C THR A 60 -1.04 -16.64 8.66
N SER A 61 -0.12 -17.55 8.95
CA SER A 61 -0.12 -18.37 10.17
C SER A 61 1.29 -18.82 10.52
N VAL A 62 1.57 -18.94 11.82
CA VAL A 62 2.84 -19.42 12.36
C VAL A 62 2.52 -20.41 13.48
N GLN A 63 3.29 -21.50 13.57
CA GLN A 63 3.25 -22.45 14.67
C GLN A 63 4.61 -22.41 15.36
N ILE A 64 4.60 -22.23 16.68
CA ILE A 64 5.81 -22.19 17.51
C ILE A 64 5.72 -23.31 18.54
N ASP A 65 6.73 -24.18 18.55
CA ASP A 65 6.76 -25.31 19.47
C ASP A 65 6.89 -24.84 20.93
N GLY A 66 6.10 -25.44 21.81
CA GLY A 66 6.08 -25.10 23.24
C GLY A 66 5.30 -23.83 23.59
N VAL A 67 4.75 -23.12 22.61
CA VAL A 67 3.93 -21.92 22.81
C VAL A 67 2.45 -22.25 22.69
N VAL A 68 1.68 -21.99 23.75
CA VAL A 68 0.23 -22.26 23.79
C VAL A 68 -0.59 -21.07 23.29
N HIS A 69 -0.12 -19.85 23.55
CA HIS A 69 -0.80 -18.61 23.14
C HIS A 69 0.19 -17.48 22.87
N GLU A 70 -0.26 -16.46 22.15
CA GLU A 70 0.53 -15.33 21.66
C GLU A 70 1.09 -14.42 22.76
N PHE A 71 0.50 -14.43 23.96
CA PHE A 71 0.96 -13.63 25.10
C PHE A 71 2.02 -14.32 25.97
N SER A 72 2.63 -15.39 25.50
CA SER A 72 3.63 -16.14 26.26
C SER A 72 5.05 -15.65 25.97
N SER A 73 5.96 -15.91 26.91
CA SER A 73 7.39 -15.73 26.73
C SER A 73 8.04 -17.08 26.46
N ILE A 74 9.13 -17.08 25.69
CA ILE A 74 9.91 -18.28 25.38
C ILE A 74 11.22 -18.20 26.15
N GLU A 75 11.57 -19.26 26.88
CA GLU A 75 12.84 -19.33 27.61
C GLU A 75 14.02 -19.21 26.63
N GLY A 76 14.98 -18.33 26.94
CA GLY A 76 16.14 -18.09 26.09
C GLY A 76 15.90 -17.14 24.91
N VAL A 77 14.69 -16.62 24.73
CA VAL A 77 14.38 -15.59 23.72
C VAL A 77 14.19 -14.25 24.43
N ARG A 78 14.72 -13.18 23.83
CA ARG A 78 14.65 -11.82 24.40
C ARG A 78 13.29 -11.18 24.15
N GLU A 79 12.74 -11.35 22.96
CA GLU A 79 11.41 -10.86 22.57
C GLU A 79 10.28 -11.75 23.09
N ASP A 80 9.10 -11.17 23.30
CA ASP A 80 7.88 -11.93 23.53
C ASP A 80 7.30 -12.48 22.21
N VAL A 81 6.33 -13.39 22.31
CA VAL A 81 5.71 -13.99 21.10
C VAL A 81 4.96 -12.94 20.26
N VAL A 82 4.43 -11.88 20.86
CA VAL A 82 3.73 -10.80 20.13
C VAL A 82 4.70 -10.02 19.24
N ASP A 83 5.87 -9.67 19.78
CA ASP A 83 6.95 -8.98 19.08
C ASP A 83 7.47 -9.84 17.93
N ILE A 84 7.66 -11.15 18.17
CA ILE A 84 8.04 -12.10 17.12
C ILE A 84 6.99 -12.11 15.99
N ILE A 85 5.70 -12.22 16.33
CA ILE A 85 4.61 -12.18 15.35
C ILE A 85 4.61 -10.86 14.57
N LEU A 86 4.83 -9.72 15.24
CA LEU A 86 4.87 -8.41 14.60
C LEU A 86 6.06 -8.28 13.63
N ASN A 87 7.22 -8.81 14.01
CA ASN A 87 8.40 -8.84 13.16
C ASN A 87 8.17 -9.76 11.94
N ILE A 88 7.54 -10.91 12.12
CA ILE A 88 7.17 -11.80 11.00
C ILE A 88 6.22 -11.11 10.02
N LYS A 89 5.26 -10.30 10.50
CA LYS A 89 4.36 -9.52 9.64
C LYS A 89 5.09 -8.49 8.76
N GLN A 90 6.31 -8.08 9.13
CA GLN A 90 7.12 -7.14 8.35
C GLN A 90 8.01 -7.83 7.29
N LEU A 91 8.04 -9.16 7.27
CA LEU A 91 8.81 -9.92 6.28
C LEU A 91 8.24 -9.71 4.86
N ALA A 92 9.11 -9.32 3.92
CA ALA A 92 8.80 -9.26 2.50
C ALA A 92 9.17 -10.60 1.83
N LEU A 93 8.22 -11.21 1.11
CA LEU A 93 8.35 -12.50 0.43
C LEU A 93 8.50 -12.34 -1.09
#